data_AF-A0A6F8YN03-F1
#
_entry.id   AF-A0A6F8YN03-F1
#
_cell.length_a   1.000
_cell.length_b   1.000
_cell.length_c   1.000
_cell.angle_alpha   90.00
_cell.angle_beta   90.00
_cell.angle_gamma   90.00
#
_symmetry.space_group_name_H-M   'P 1'
#
loop_
_entity.id
_entity.type
_entity.pdbx_description
1 polymer ?
#
loop_
_entity_poly.entity_id
_entity_poly.type
_entity_poly.pdbx_seq_one_letter_code
_entity_poly.pdbx_strand_id
1 'polypeptide(L)'
;MRITWTLPEELVPYELMALRDEGYDVSEVEARWAAAGGPLAVPVEGASVPGDPALRELALELLDTVPAPVTPPLAVEPEPPSGARAGHGRLLGAWTGRAVGCVLGKPVEKIPRRGIREILGATGRWPLTGYFTAEGLPPEVAERWPWNRRSAVDSLAENIDGTPEDDDLNFALLALRLLEARGHDLTSADVAQAWLDWLPAGRVFTAERVAYRNLLLGLTPPETALRHNPFREWIGAQIRTDAYGWATPGRPRAAAALAYRDAVVSHAGDGVTGAMWVAAMTATAVVASTVDEVLDAGEAVLPDGPFAAAVREARALAGDWEAVVDAVEKRHGHLHWVHARNNAALVAAALAHSGGDFDRGSARW
;
A
#
# COMPACT_ATOMS: atom_id res chain seq x y z
N MET A 1 -0.90 -16.44 21.01
CA MET A 1 -0.35 -15.38 20.15
C MET A 1 -1.26 -14.17 20.27
N ARG A 2 -0.72 -12.98 20.59
CA ARG A 2 -1.52 -11.75 20.68
C ARG A 2 -1.51 -11.06 19.32
N ILE A 3 -2.67 -10.65 18.84
CA ILE A 3 -2.79 -9.85 17.62
C ILE A 3 -2.46 -8.40 18.01
N THR A 4 -1.51 -7.81 17.31
CA THR A 4 -1.05 -6.44 17.53
C THR A 4 -1.71 -5.47 16.55
N TRP A 5 -1.67 -4.18 16.89
CA TRP A 5 -2.26 -3.07 16.12
C TRP A 5 -3.79 -3.17 16.02
N THR A 6 -4.41 -3.70 17.07
CA THR A 6 -5.88 -3.80 17.17
C THR A 6 -6.42 -3.26 18.49
N LEU A 7 -5.53 -3.01 19.46
CA LEU A 7 -5.91 -2.56 20.79
C LEU A 7 -6.00 -1.03 20.83
N PRO A 8 -7.01 -0.45 21.49
CA PRO A 8 -7.19 1.00 21.52
C PRO A 8 -5.92 1.76 21.94
N GLU A 9 -5.25 1.32 23.01
CA GLU A 9 -4.04 1.97 23.52
C GLU A 9 -2.83 1.89 22.57
N GLU A 10 -2.82 0.92 21.66
CA GLU A 10 -1.79 0.84 20.59
C GLU A 10 -2.10 1.78 19.43
N LEU A 11 -3.37 2.14 19.23
CA LEU A 11 -3.83 2.89 18.06
C LEU A 11 -3.71 4.41 18.25
N VAL A 12 -3.81 4.91 19.48
CA VAL A 12 -3.74 6.36 19.77
C VAL A 12 -2.48 7.03 19.16
N PRO A 13 -1.25 6.50 19.30
CA PRO A 13 -0.07 7.15 18.71
C PRO A 13 -0.13 7.22 17.18
N TYR A 14 -0.67 6.17 16.54
CA TYR A 14 -0.86 6.17 15.09
C TYR A 14 -1.98 7.12 14.65
N GLU A 15 -3.06 7.23 15.43
CA GLU A 15 -4.17 8.16 15.11
C GLU A 15 -3.69 9.61 15.22
N LEU A 16 -2.91 9.94 16.25
CA LEU A 16 -2.28 11.25 16.38
C LEU A 16 -1.33 11.55 15.22
N MET A 17 -0.60 10.55 14.71
CA MET A 17 0.25 10.70 13.52
C MET A 17 -0.61 10.96 12.27
N ALA A 18 -1.62 10.12 12.02
CA ALA A 18 -2.52 10.25 10.87
C ALA A 18 -3.22 11.62 10.85
N LEU A 19 -3.77 12.05 11.98
CA LEU A 19 -4.45 13.35 12.09
C LEU A 19 -3.51 14.53 11.82
N ARG A 20 -2.24 14.47 12.25
CA ARG A 20 -1.25 15.51 11.92
C ARG A 20 -0.95 15.54 10.42
N ASP A 21 -0.80 14.38 9.80
CA ASP A 21 -0.58 14.26 8.34
C ASP A 21 -1.79 14.78 7.54
N GLU A 22 -3.00 14.62 8.09
CA GLU A 22 -4.26 15.14 7.57
C GLU A 22 -4.48 16.65 7.88
N GLY A 23 -3.60 17.27 8.69
CA GLY A 23 -3.62 18.70 9.00
C GLY A 23 -4.50 19.11 10.19
N TYR A 24 -4.94 18.17 11.02
CA TYR A 24 -5.68 18.45 12.24
C TYR A 24 -4.76 18.84 13.40
N ASP A 25 -5.24 19.74 14.27
CA ASP A 25 -4.59 20.02 15.54
C ASP A 25 -4.91 18.91 16.55
N VAL A 26 -3.87 18.22 17.02
CA VAL A 26 -3.99 17.09 17.96
C VAL A 26 -3.49 17.43 19.36
N SER A 27 -3.12 18.69 19.61
CA SER A 27 -2.42 19.11 20.83
C SER A 27 -3.17 18.75 22.12
N GLU A 28 -4.50 18.89 22.12
CA GLU A 28 -5.33 18.55 23.29
C GLU A 28 -5.36 17.04 23.56
N VAL A 29 -5.61 16.23 22.52
CA VAL A 29 -5.67 14.76 22.62
C VAL A 29 -4.30 14.20 23.04
N GLU A 30 -3.23 14.73 22.45
CA GLU A 30 -1.85 14.39 22.80
C GLU A 30 -1.52 14.72 24.25
N ALA A 31 -1.87 15.91 24.73
CA ALA A 31 -1.63 16.32 26.11
C ALA A 31 -2.38 15.42 27.10
N ARG A 32 -3.65 15.08 26.82
CA ARG A 32 -4.45 14.18 27.65
C ARG A 32 -3.87 12.77 27.68
N TRP A 33 -3.46 12.24 26.53
CA TRP A 33 -2.85 10.91 26.43
C TRP A 33 -1.51 10.83 27.18
N ALA A 34 -0.64 11.83 26.99
CA ALA A 34 0.65 11.90 27.66
C ALA A 34 0.52 12.07 29.18
N ALA A 35 -0.44 12.87 29.65
CA ALA A 35 -0.70 13.07 31.08
C ALA A 35 -1.13 11.78 31.80
N ALA A 36 -1.77 10.85 31.09
CA ALA A 36 -2.14 9.53 31.61
C ALA A 36 -0.99 8.50 31.55
N GLY A 37 0.18 8.86 31.02
CA GLY A 37 1.32 7.96 30.85
C GLY A 37 1.31 7.15 29.54
N GLY A 38 0.44 7.52 28.59
CA GLY A 38 0.39 6.91 27.28
C GLY A 38 1.63 7.23 26.43
N PRO A 39 2.19 6.26 25.68
CA PRO A 39 3.33 6.52 24.80
C PRO A 39 2.92 7.41 23.62
N LEU A 40 3.77 8.36 23.23
CA LEU A 40 3.57 9.18 22.03
C LEU A 40 4.32 8.66 20.81
N ALA A 41 5.37 7.87 21.06
CA ALA A 41 6.13 7.24 19.99
C ALA A 41 5.30 6.11 19.35
N VAL A 42 5.25 6.12 18.03
CA VAL A 42 4.68 5.04 17.25
C VAL A 42 5.59 3.81 17.38
N PRO A 43 5.11 2.68 17.93
CA PRO A 43 5.94 1.50 18.09
C PRO A 43 6.30 0.90 16.72
N VAL A 44 7.56 0.49 16.54
CA VAL A 44 8.05 -0.11 15.27
C VAL A 44 7.55 -1.56 15.12
N GLU A 45 7.28 -2.22 16.25
CA GLU A 45 6.69 -3.57 16.31
C GLU A 45 5.48 -3.54 17.25
N GLY A 46 4.46 -4.32 16.91
CA GLY A 46 3.24 -4.39 17.70
C GLY A 46 3.50 -4.79 19.17
N ALA A 47 2.91 -4.06 20.12
CA ALA A 47 3.22 -4.24 21.53
C ALA A 47 2.50 -5.48 22.11
N SER A 48 3.26 -6.51 22.47
CA SER A 48 2.68 -7.76 22.98
C SER A 48 2.32 -7.73 24.48
N VAL A 49 2.71 -6.69 25.24
CA VAL A 49 2.54 -6.62 26.71
C VAL A 49 1.16 -6.07 27.10
N PRO A 50 0.43 -6.68 28.06
CA PRO A 50 -0.87 -6.18 28.49
C PRO A 50 -0.79 -4.71 28.91
N GLY A 51 -1.54 -3.84 28.22
CA GLY A 51 -1.65 -2.42 28.56
C GLY A 51 -2.50 -2.21 29.81
N ASP A 52 -2.25 -1.10 30.50
CA ASP A 52 -3.03 -0.63 31.65
C ASP A 52 -4.52 -0.49 31.27
N PRO A 53 -5.46 -1.13 31.99
CA PRO A 53 -6.89 -0.98 31.76
C PRO A 53 -7.37 0.48 31.72
N ALA A 54 -6.82 1.35 32.58
CA ALA A 54 -7.19 2.76 32.61
C ALA A 54 -6.74 3.50 31.34
N LEU A 55 -5.55 3.16 30.83
CA LEU A 55 -5.09 3.68 29.53
C LEU A 55 -5.96 3.17 28.38
N ARG A 56 -6.44 1.92 28.43
CA ARG A 56 -7.32 1.39 27.38
C ARG A 56 -8.67 2.11 27.35
N GLU A 57 -9.26 2.38 28.51
CA GLU A 57 -10.51 3.14 28.61
C GLU A 57 -10.33 4.56 28.08
N LEU A 58 -9.27 5.25 28.49
CA LEU A 58 -8.94 6.58 27.95
C LEU A 58 -8.69 6.53 26.44
N ALA A 59 -7.99 5.52 25.94
CA ALA A 59 -7.73 5.39 24.51
C ALA A 59 -9.02 5.27 23.70
N LEU A 60 -10.00 4.48 24.17
CA LEU A 60 -11.31 4.39 23.52
C LEU A 60 -12.02 5.74 23.49
N GLU A 61 -12.03 6.46 24.63
CA GLU A 61 -12.62 7.79 24.73
C GLU A 61 -11.96 8.76 23.73
N LEU A 62 -10.63 8.83 23.72
CA LEU A 62 -9.89 9.73 22.83
C LEU A 62 -10.16 9.39 21.36
N LEU A 63 -10.11 8.11 20.98
CA LEU A 63 -10.39 7.66 19.62
C LEU A 63 -11.84 7.90 19.17
N ASP A 64 -12.79 8.05 20.10
CA ASP A 64 -14.18 8.45 19.78
C ASP A 64 -14.35 9.98 19.66
N THR A 65 -13.37 10.77 20.13
CA THR A 65 -13.43 12.26 20.09
C THR A 65 -12.72 12.88 18.90
N VAL A 66 -11.86 12.12 18.22
CA VAL A 66 -11.12 12.64 17.06
C VAL A 66 -12.04 12.87 15.85
N PRO A 67 -11.70 13.81 14.94
CA PRO A 67 -12.44 14.03 13.71
C PRO A 67 -12.62 12.73 12.91
N ALA A 68 -13.81 12.54 12.34
CA ALA A 68 -14.05 11.42 11.45
C ALA A 68 -13.26 11.61 10.15
N PRO A 69 -12.61 10.56 9.62
CA PRO A 69 -11.93 10.65 8.34
C PRO A 69 -12.93 10.87 7.21
N VAL A 70 -12.54 11.66 6.22
CA VAL A 70 -13.37 11.92 5.04
C VAL A 70 -12.85 11.09 3.88
N THR A 71 -13.70 10.21 3.35
CA THR A 71 -13.45 9.59 2.04
C THR A 71 -14.27 10.33 1.01
N PRO A 72 -13.66 10.91 -0.04
CA PRO A 72 -14.44 11.51 -1.11
C PRO A 72 -15.35 10.44 -1.75
N PRO A 73 -16.59 10.79 -2.13
CA PRO A 73 -17.44 9.85 -2.84
C PRO A 73 -16.79 9.47 -4.17
N LEU A 74 -17.14 8.30 -4.71
CA LEU A 74 -16.75 7.92 -6.06
C LEU A 74 -17.27 8.98 -7.04
N ALA A 75 -16.37 9.84 -7.53
CA ALA A 75 -16.68 10.91 -8.48
C ALA A 75 -16.47 10.49 -9.94
N VAL A 76 -16.24 9.19 -10.17
CA VAL A 76 -15.83 8.63 -11.45
C VAL A 76 -16.97 7.82 -12.04
N GLU A 77 -17.55 8.31 -13.14
CA GLU A 77 -18.54 7.55 -13.91
C GLU A 77 -17.84 6.44 -14.73
N PRO A 78 -18.21 5.16 -14.55
CA PRO A 78 -17.61 4.07 -15.31
C PRO A 78 -17.81 4.24 -16.82
N GLU A 79 -16.80 3.95 -17.64
CA GLU A 79 -17.00 3.93 -19.09
C GLU A 79 -17.96 2.81 -19.50
N PRO A 80 -18.70 2.94 -20.62
CA PRO A 80 -19.42 1.80 -21.19
C PRO A 80 -18.47 0.65 -21.55
N PRO A 81 -18.99 -0.57 -21.74
CA PRO A 81 -18.20 -1.70 -22.23
C PRO A 81 -17.43 -1.34 -23.50
N SER A 82 -16.13 -1.67 -23.53
CA SER A 82 -15.26 -1.46 -24.68
C SER A 82 -14.99 -2.80 -25.39
N GLY A 83 -14.61 -2.73 -26.66
CA GLY A 83 -14.11 -3.89 -27.42
C GLY A 83 -12.63 -4.20 -27.17
N ALA A 84 -11.95 -3.39 -26.34
CA ALA A 84 -10.53 -3.58 -26.04
C ALA A 84 -10.33 -4.90 -25.30
N ARG A 85 -9.35 -5.69 -25.74
CA ARG A 85 -8.99 -6.96 -25.11
C ARG A 85 -7.50 -6.98 -24.85
N ALA A 86 -7.14 -7.31 -23.62
CA ALA A 86 -5.75 -7.60 -23.30
C ALA A 86 -5.33 -8.90 -23.98
N GLY A 87 -4.18 -8.89 -24.65
CA GLY A 87 -3.58 -10.12 -25.15
C GLY A 87 -3.09 -10.99 -23.99
N HIS A 88 -3.13 -12.32 -24.16
CA HIS A 88 -2.68 -13.26 -23.13
C HIS A 88 -1.26 -12.93 -22.61
N GLY A 89 -0.33 -12.57 -23.50
CA GLY A 89 1.04 -12.20 -23.10
C GLY A 89 1.12 -10.94 -22.23
N ARG A 90 0.22 -9.96 -22.42
CA ARG A 90 0.16 -8.76 -21.56
C ARG A 90 -0.34 -9.09 -20.16
N LEU A 91 -1.38 -9.92 -20.06
CA LEU A 91 -1.92 -10.38 -18.79
C LEU A 91 -0.92 -11.27 -18.03
N LEU A 92 -0.28 -12.20 -18.75
CA LEU A 92 0.77 -13.03 -18.17
C LEU A 92 1.92 -12.15 -17.66
N GLY A 93 2.38 -11.18 -18.47
CA GLY A 93 3.42 -10.23 -18.09
C GLY A 93 3.05 -9.41 -16.85
N ALA A 94 1.79 -8.98 -16.72
CA ALA A 94 1.31 -8.27 -15.54
C ALA A 94 1.34 -9.15 -14.28
N TRP A 95 0.85 -10.40 -14.40
CA TRP A 95 0.86 -11.36 -13.28
C TRP A 95 2.28 -11.72 -12.85
N THR A 96 3.16 -12.05 -13.80
CA THR A 96 4.56 -12.38 -13.51
C THR A 96 5.35 -11.16 -13.03
N GLY A 97 5.06 -9.97 -13.55
CA GLY A 97 5.68 -8.73 -13.12
C GLY A 97 5.37 -8.40 -11.66
N ARG A 98 4.11 -8.58 -11.24
CA ARG A 98 3.71 -8.50 -9.82
C ARG A 98 4.50 -9.49 -8.97
N ALA A 99 4.54 -10.76 -9.38
CA ALA A 99 5.26 -11.81 -8.67
C ALA A 99 6.77 -11.49 -8.51
N VAL A 100 7.41 -10.99 -9.57
CA VAL A 100 8.80 -10.52 -9.52
C VAL A 100 8.96 -9.36 -8.55
N GLY A 101 8.08 -8.36 -8.58
CA GLY A 101 8.10 -7.21 -7.68
C GLY A 101 8.02 -7.62 -6.20
N CYS A 102 7.09 -8.52 -5.85
CA CYS A 102 6.97 -9.05 -4.48
C CYS A 102 8.26 -9.75 -4.03
N VAL A 103 8.85 -10.62 -4.86
CA VAL A 103 10.10 -11.32 -4.53
C VAL A 103 11.26 -10.34 -4.39
N LEU A 104 11.34 -9.33 -5.26
CA LEU A 104 12.43 -8.37 -5.29
C LEU A 104 12.45 -7.49 -4.03
N GLY A 105 11.29 -7.02 -3.57
CA GLY A 105 11.18 -6.12 -2.42
C GLY A 105 11.29 -6.81 -1.05
N LYS A 106 10.86 -8.08 -0.97
CA LYS A 106 10.76 -8.87 0.27
C LYS A 106 12.01 -8.88 1.15
N PRO A 107 13.23 -9.13 0.63
CA PRO A 107 14.44 -9.21 1.45
C PRO A 107 14.77 -7.89 2.17
N VAL A 108 14.44 -6.76 1.54
CA VAL A 108 14.77 -5.40 2.00
C VAL A 108 13.59 -4.66 2.61
N GLU A 109 12.48 -5.36 2.87
CA GLU A 109 11.34 -4.78 3.58
C GLU A 109 11.81 -4.17 4.92
N LYS A 110 11.46 -2.89 5.16
CA LYS A 110 11.87 -2.08 6.32
C LYS A 110 13.35 -1.66 6.35
N ILE A 111 14.14 -2.00 5.33
CA ILE A 111 15.50 -1.47 5.17
C ILE A 111 15.39 -0.11 4.46
N PRO A 112 15.90 0.99 5.06
CA PRO A 112 15.87 2.29 4.40
C PRO A 112 16.79 2.29 3.18
N ARG A 113 16.54 3.17 2.21
CA ARG A 113 17.34 3.31 0.97
C ARG A 113 18.85 3.35 1.21
N ARG A 114 19.32 4.05 2.25
CA ARG A 114 20.75 4.06 2.62
C ARG A 114 21.31 2.67 2.93
N GLY A 115 20.52 1.81 3.57
CA GLY A 115 20.90 0.44 3.88
C GLY A 115 20.89 -0.45 2.65
N ILE A 116 19.89 -0.29 1.77
CA ILE A 116 19.85 -0.96 0.45
C ILE A 116 21.10 -0.61 -0.36
N ARG A 117 21.45 0.68 -0.42
CA ARG A 117 22.66 1.15 -1.10
C ARG A 117 23.95 0.60 -0.51
N GLU A 118 24.03 0.49 0.82
CA GLU A 118 25.20 -0.08 1.49
C GLU A 118 25.35 -1.58 1.21
N ILE A 119 24.26 -2.34 1.26
CA ILE A 119 24.22 -3.76 0.90
C ILE A 119 24.69 -3.99 -0.54
N LEU A 120 24.11 -3.25 -1.48
CA LEU A 120 24.42 -3.38 -2.91
C LEU A 120 25.82 -2.86 -3.24
N GLY A 121 26.25 -1.77 -2.61
CA GLY A 121 27.60 -1.22 -2.76
C GLY A 121 28.67 -2.19 -2.25
N ALA A 122 28.45 -2.80 -1.08
CA ALA A 122 29.37 -3.76 -0.49
C ALA A 122 29.51 -5.06 -1.29
N THR A 123 28.50 -5.41 -2.09
CA THR A 123 28.51 -6.60 -2.96
C THR A 123 28.85 -6.29 -4.42
N GLY A 124 29.12 -5.02 -4.77
CA GLY A 124 29.39 -4.60 -6.14
C GLY A 124 28.19 -4.72 -7.08
N ARG A 125 26.97 -4.68 -6.54
CA ARG A 125 25.69 -4.86 -7.25
C ARG A 125 24.82 -3.61 -7.28
N TRP A 126 25.44 -2.44 -7.13
CA TRP A 126 24.76 -1.15 -7.28
C TRP A 126 24.94 -0.58 -8.71
N PRO A 127 23.87 -0.20 -9.43
CA PRO A 127 22.46 -0.43 -9.11
C PRO A 127 22.07 -1.91 -9.28
N LEU A 128 20.97 -2.32 -8.65
CA LEU A 128 20.50 -3.71 -8.73
C LEU A 128 20.07 -4.06 -10.17
N THR A 129 20.49 -5.23 -10.64
CA THR A 129 20.18 -5.75 -12.00
C THR A 129 19.62 -7.18 -11.97
N GLY A 130 19.30 -7.68 -10.78
CA GLY A 130 18.79 -9.02 -10.54
C GLY A 130 18.16 -9.10 -9.16
N TYR A 131 18.32 -10.21 -8.45
CA TYR A 131 17.80 -10.39 -7.09
C TYR A 131 18.86 -10.09 -6.01
N PHE A 132 18.39 -9.69 -4.83
CA PHE A 132 19.25 -9.57 -3.65
C PHE A 132 19.87 -10.92 -3.29
N THR A 133 21.10 -10.90 -2.76
CA THR A 133 21.81 -12.09 -2.30
C THR A 133 22.45 -11.83 -0.95
N ALA A 134 22.65 -12.86 -0.15
CA ALA A 134 23.59 -12.81 0.96
C ALA A 134 25.03 -13.12 0.54
N GLU A 135 25.26 -13.73 -0.64
CA GLU A 135 26.59 -14.13 -1.11
C GLU A 135 27.51 -12.92 -1.30
N GLY A 136 28.65 -12.93 -0.58
CA GLY A 136 29.65 -11.86 -0.64
C GLY A 136 29.30 -10.61 0.18
N LEU A 137 28.19 -10.60 0.92
CA LEU A 137 27.86 -9.49 1.82
C LEU A 137 28.78 -9.53 3.06
N PRO A 138 29.54 -8.45 3.35
CA PRO A 138 30.39 -8.44 4.54
C PRO A 138 29.57 -8.58 5.84
N PRO A 139 30.04 -9.36 6.83
CA PRO A 139 29.30 -9.61 8.07
C PRO A 139 28.88 -8.34 8.81
N GLU A 140 29.73 -7.31 8.80
CA GLU A 140 29.45 -6.03 9.46
C GLU A 140 28.32 -5.24 8.78
N VAL A 141 28.15 -5.40 7.46
CA VAL A 141 27.02 -4.79 6.73
C VAL A 141 25.74 -5.58 7.02
N ALA A 142 25.83 -6.91 7.03
CA ALA A 142 24.70 -7.78 7.36
C ALA A 142 24.21 -7.60 8.82
N GLU A 143 25.11 -7.28 9.75
CA GLU A 143 24.74 -6.96 11.15
C GLU A 143 24.04 -5.60 11.26
N ARG A 144 24.47 -4.60 10.49
CA ARG A 144 23.82 -3.27 10.44
C ARG A 144 22.46 -3.33 9.75
N TRP A 145 22.35 -4.10 8.67
CA TRP A 145 21.16 -4.22 7.83
C TRP A 145 20.74 -5.69 7.70
N PRO A 146 20.18 -6.29 8.77
CA PRO A 146 19.80 -7.69 8.75
C PRO A 146 18.66 -7.93 7.76
N TRP A 147 18.78 -9.01 6.99
CA TRP A 147 17.70 -9.48 6.11
C TRP A 147 16.42 -9.77 6.90
N ASN A 148 15.27 -9.57 6.26
CA ASN A 148 13.98 -9.99 6.82
C ASN A 148 14.01 -11.51 7.06
N ARG A 149 13.97 -11.95 8.33
CA ARG A 149 14.08 -13.37 8.70
C ARG A 149 13.05 -14.28 8.04
N ARG A 150 11.86 -13.76 7.74
CA ARG A 150 10.78 -14.54 7.11
C ARG A 150 10.99 -14.68 5.61
N SER A 151 11.47 -13.64 4.96
CA SER A 151 11.58 -13.60 3.50
C SER A 151 12.97 -13.97 2.97
N ALA A 152 14.02 -13.89 3.81
CA ALA A 152 15.38 -14.23 3.39
C ALA A 152 15.54 -15.70 2.99
N VAL A 153 14.69 -16.58 3.55
CA VAL A 153 14.76 -18.03 3.33
C VAL A 153 14.29 -18.47 1.94
N ASP A 154 13.54 -17.63 1.22
CA ASP A 154 12.93 -17.97 -0.07
C ASP A 154 13.01 -16.85 -1.13
N SER A 155 13.44 -15.65 -0.76
CA SER A 155 13.44 -14.47 -1.65
C SER A 155 14.83 -13.91 -1.95
N LEU A 156 15.91 -14.57 -1.52
CA LEU A 156 17.29 -14.28 -1.94
C LEU A 156 17.66 -15.10 -3.18
N ALA A 157 18.53 -14.58 -4.05
CA ALA A 157 18.92 -15.18 -5.32
C ALA A 157 19.29 -16.67 -5.23
N GLU A 158 20.00 -17.05 -4.17
CA GLU A 158 20.44 -18.40 -3.88
C GLU A 158 19.33 -19.35 -3.38
N ASN A 159 18.18 -18.80 -2.97
CA ASN A 159 17.07 -19.52 -2.34
C ASN A 159 15.76 -19.49 -3.14
N ILE A 160 15.66 -18.66 -4.18
CA ILE A 160 14.43 -18.50 -4.97
C ILE A 160 14.06 -19.81 -5.67
N ASP A 161 12.89 -20.35 -5.32
CA ASP A 161 12.23 -21.49 -5.99
C ASP A 161 10.76 -21.13 -6.28
N GLY A 162 10.58 -20.31 -7.32
CA GLY A 162 9.29 -19.73 -7.65
C GLY A 162 8.93 -18.53 -6.76
N THR A 163 7.64 -18.22 -6.67
CA THR A 163 7.15 -17.08 -5.89
C THR A 163 6.58 -17.58 -4.56
N PRO A 164 7.18 -17.21 -3.41
CA PRO A 164 6.65 -17.58 -2.11
C PRO A 164 5.31 -16.90 -1.83
N GLU A 165 4.51 -17.49 -0.94
CA GLU A 165 3.24 -16.90 -0.50
C GLU A 165 3.44 -15.46 -0.02
N ASP A 166 2.49 -14.61 -0.39
CA ASP A 166 2.57 -13.17 -0.22
C ASP A 166 1.15 -12.62 -0.07
N ASP A 167 0.94 -11.70 0.87
CA ASP A 167 -0.39 -11.13 1.09
C ASP A 167 -0.87 -10.29 -0.09
N ASP A 168 0.03 -9.63 -0.83
CA ASP A 168 -0.34 -8.91 -2.04
C ASP A 168 -0.89 -9.89 -3.10
N LEU A 169 -0.26 -11.06 -3.28
CA LEU A 169 -0.78 -12.09 -4.19
C LEU A 169 -2.10 -12.71 -3.71
N ASN A 170 -2.27 -12.89 -2.39
CA ASN A 170 -3.51 -13.39 -1.83
C ASN A 170 -4.70 -12.47 -2.14
N PHE A 171 -4.51 -11.15 -2.03
CA PHE A 171 -5.57 -10.21 -2.39
C PHE A 171 -5.88 -10.20 -3.89
N ALA A 172 -4.86 -10.34 -4.76
CA ALA A 172 -5.09 -10.43 -6.20
C ALA A 172 -5.95 -11.67 -6.55
N LEU A 173 -5.68 -12.81 -5.90
CA LEU A 173 -6.51 -14.03 -6.04
C LEU A 173 -7.91 -13.85 -5.46
N LEU A 174 -8.05 -13.13 -4.34
CA LEU A 174 -9.34 -12.81 -3.74
C LEU A 174 -10.19 -11.94 -4.68
N ALA A 175 -9.59 -10.90 -5.27
CA ALA A 175 -10.23 -10.02 -6.25
C ALA A 175 -10.67 -10.78 -7.51
N LEU A 176 -9.82 -11.69 -8.02
CA LEU A 176 -10.18 -12.57 -9.14
C LEU A 176 -11.42 -13.41 -8.80
N ARG A 177 -11.41 -14.09 -7.64
CA ARG A 177 -12.52 -14.93 -7.20
C ARG A 177 -13.81 -14.12 -6.99
N LEU A 178 -13.71 -12.91 -6.46
CA LEU A 178 -14.82 -11.98 -6.32
C LEU A 178 -15.43 -11.62 -7.68
N LEU A 179 -14.59 -11.29 -8.66
CA LEU A 179 -15.02 -10.97 -10.02
C LEU A 179 -15.67 -12.18 -10.71
N GLU A 180 -15.16 -13.40 -10.52
CA GLU A 180 -15.79 -14.62 -11.05
C GLU A 180 -17.16 -14.88 -10.42
N ALA A 181 -17.32 -14.58 -9.13
CA ALA A 181 -18.57 -14.84 -8.40
C ALA A 181 -19.65 -13.75 -8.59
N ARG A 182 -19.25 -12.48 -8.73
CA ARG A 182 -20.15 -11.31 -8.70
C ARG A 182 -20.10 -10.46 -9.97
N GLY A 183 -19.14 -10.70 -10.85
CA GLY A 183 -18.88 -9.87 -12.03
C GLY A 183 -18.47 -8.44 -11.64
N HIS A 184 -18.66 -7.51 -12.58
CA HIS A 184 -18.33 -6.09 -12.38
C HIS A 184 -19.37 -5.32 -11.53
N ASP A 185 -20.45 -5.99 -11.13
CA ASP A 185 -21.49 -5.42 -10.27
C ASP A 185 -21.20 -5.68 -8.78
N LEU A 186 -20.01 -6.18 -8.43
CA LEU A 186 -19.60 -6.40 -7.04
C LEU A 186 -19.78 -5.13 -6.21
N THR A 187 -20.22 -5.31 -4.96
CA THR A 187 -20.42 -4.24 -3.98
C THR A 187 -19.38 -4.32 -2.86
N SER A 188 -19.22 -3.24 -2.08
CA SER A 188 -18.36 -3.28 -0.88
C SER A 188 -18.81 -4.32 0.15
N ALA A 189 -20.12 -4.59 0.22
CA ALA A 189 -20.67 -5.67 1.05
C ALA A 189 -20.20 -7.06 0.57
N ASP A 190 -20.08 -7.27 -0.75
CA ASP A 190 -19.57 -8.52 -1.30
C ASP A 190 -18.08 -8.71 -0.97
N VAL A 191 -17.29 -7.64 -1.04
CA VAL A 191 -15.87 -7.66 -0.65
C VAL A 191 -15.74 -7.99 0.83
N ALA A 192 -16.49 -7.30 1.69
CA ALA A 192 -16.51 -7.55 3.14
C ALA A 192 -16.92 -9.00 3.47
N GLN A 193 -17.93 -9.54 2.79
CA GLN A 193 -18.35 -10.92 2.96
C GLN A 193 -17.26 -11.90 2.52
N ALA A 194 -16.61 -11.67 1.38
CA ALA A 194 -15.53 -12.51 0.89
C ALA A 194 -14.32 -12.52 1.83
N TRP A 195 -14.05 -11.41 2.55
CA TRP A 195 -13.04 -11.39 3.58
C TRP A 195 -13.39 -12.35 4.72
N LEU A 196 -14.63 -12.27 5.23
CA LEU A 196 -15.12 -13.16 6.29
C LEU A 196 -15.12 -14.63 5.88
N ASP A 197 -15.44 -14.92 4.61
CA ASP A 197 -15.56 -16.28 4.10
C ASP A 197 -14.20 -16.90 3.78
N TRP A 198 -13.26 -16.13 3.20
CA TRP A 198 -12.09 -16.68 2.51
C TRP A 198 -10.74 -16.11 2.96
N LEU A 199 -10.71 -14.98 3.67
CA LEU A 199 -9.46 -14.32 4.07
C LEU A 199 -9.20 -14.54 5.56
N PRO A 200 -8.18 -15.31 5.97
CA PRO A 200 -7.92 -15.50 7.39
C PRO A 200 -7.53 -14.19 8.08
N ALA A 201 -8.20 -13.83 9.18
CA ALA A 201 -7.92 -12.60 9.95
C ALA A 201 -6.44 -12.45 10.39
N GLY A 202 -5.73 -13.57 10.55
CA GLY A 202 -4.29 -13.58 10.88
C GLY A 202 -3.35 -13.25 9.71
N ARG A 203 -3.89 -13.08 8.50
CA ARG A 203 -3.16 -12.82 7.25
C ARG A 203 -3.35 -11.40 6.71
N VAL A 204 -4.06 -10.55 7.45
CA VAL A 204 -4.20 -9.12 7.14
C VAL A 204 -3.44 -8.27 8.16
N PHE A 205 -3.00 -7.10 7.73
CA PHE A 205 -2.18 -6.19 8.53
C PHE A 205 -2.84 -4.81 8.65
N THR A 206 -2.38 -4.00 9.60
CA THR A 206 -2.68 -2.56 9.69
C THR A 206 -4.17 -2.21 9.45
N ALA A 207 -4.50 -1.52 8.36
CA ALA A 207 -5.84 -1.01 8.04
C ALA A 207 -6.84 -2.14 7.81
N GLU A 208 -6.43 -3.16 7.06
CA GLU A 208 -7.22 -4.35 6.77
C GLU A 208 -7.51 -5.13 8.05
N ARG A 209 -6.54 -5.22 8.96
CA ARG A 209 -6.71 -5.90 10.25
C ARG A 209 -7.71 -5.17 11.14
N VAL A 210 -7.63 -3.84 11.21
CA VAL A 210 -8.60 -3.02 11.93
C VAL A 210 -10.00 -3.16 11.31
N ALA A 211 -10.09 -3.09 9.98
CA ALA A 211 -11.36 -3.28 9.28
C ALA A 211 -11.96 -4.68 9.52
N TYR A 212 -11.13 -5.73 9.53
CA TYR A 212 -11.57 -7.08 9.85
C TYR A 212 -12.10 -7.18 11.29
N ARG A 213 -11.41 -6.58 12.26
CA ARG A 213 -11.93 -6.44 13.64
C ARG A 213 -13.30 -5.75 13.64
N ASN A 214 -13.43 -4.65 12.90
CA ASN A 214 -14.66 -3.87 12.83
C ASN A 214 -15.81 -4.66 12.18
N LEU A 215 -15.53 -5.49 11.15
CA LEU A 215 -16.50 -6.43 10.58
C LEU A 215 -16.99 -7.44 11.64
N LEU A 216 -16.09 -7.99 12.45
CA LEU A 216 -16.45 -8.91 13.53
C LEU A 216 -17.21 -8.23 14.68
N LEU A 217 -17.13 -6.91 14.79
CA LEU A 217 -17.95 -6.10 15.70
C LEU A 217 -19.31 -5.70 15.09
N GLY A 218 -19.63 -6.15 13.88
CA GLY A 218 -20.91 -5.94 13.22
C GLY A 218 -21.01 -4.61 12.45
N LEU A 219 -19.90 -3.91 12.21
CA LEU A 219 -19.88 -2.75 11.33
C LEU A 219 -19.86 -3.18 9.86
N THR A 220 -20.39 -2.32 8.99
CA THR A 220 -20.37 -2.50 7.53
C THR A 220 -19.47 -1.47 6.87
N PRO A 221 -19.02 -1.68 5.62
CA PRO A 221 -18.39 -0.62 4.85
C PRO A 221 -19.37 0.55 4.59
N PRO A 222 -18.90 1.82 4.61
CA PRO A 222 -17.52 2.24 4.82
C PRO A 222 -17.11 2.38 6.31
N GLU A 223 -18.02 2.22 7.27
CA GLU A 223 -17.72 2.41 8.70
C GLU A 223 -16.58 1.50 9.20
N THR A 224 -16.42 0.32 8.59
CA THR A 224 -15.31 -0.61 8.87
C THR A 224 -13.95 0.02 8.64
N ALA A 225 -13.80 0.88 7.64
CA ALA A 225 -12.57 1.59 7.34
C ALA A 225 -12.31 2.77 8.27
N LEU A 226 -13.36 3.34 8.88
CA LEU A 226 -13.29 4.62 9.61
C LEU A 226 -13.18 4.43 11.13
N ARG A 227 -13.83 3.40 11.68
CA ARG A 227 -13.91 3.24 13.14
C ARG A 227 -12.56 2.83 13.74
N HIS A 228 -11.91 3.77 14.44
CA HIS A 228 -10.65 3.54 15.15
C HIS A 228 -9.59 2.90 14.24
N ASN A 229 -9.42 3.48 13.06
CA ASN A 229 -8.49 3.00 12.04
C ASN A 229 -7.50 4.11 11.63
N PRO A 230 -6.34 4.17 12.30
CA PRO A 230 -5.32 5.17 11.99
C PRO A 230 -4.54 4.86 10.71
N PHE A 231 -4.69 3.66 10.15
CA PHE A 231 -3.92 3.17 9.01
C PHE A 231 -4.61 3.41 7.67
N ARG A 232 -5.78 4.07 7.69
CA ARG A 232 -6.70 4.25 6.55
C ARG A 232 -6.08 4.89 5.30
N GLU A 233 -5.03 5.69 5.43
CA GLU A 233 -4.32 6.34 4.31
C GLU A 233 -3.03 5.61 3.89
N TRP A 234 -2.77 4.41 4.44
CA TRP A 234 -1.61 3.61 4.08
C TRP A 234 -1.83 2.86 2.75
N ILE A 235 -0.75 2.30 2.23
CA ILE A 235 -0.66 1.76 0.86
C ILE A 235 -1.42 0.44 0.65
N GLY A 236 -1.99 -0.17 1.69
CA GLY A 236 -2.54 -1.54 1.64
C GLY A 236 -3.62 -1.75 0.57
N ALA A 237 -4.51 -0.76 0.36
CA ALA A 237 -5.46 -0.80 -0.75
C ALA A 237 -4.81 -0.55 -2.13
N GLN A 238 -3.80 0.32 -2.21
CA GLN A 238 -3.09 0.64 -3.45
C GLN A 238 -2.37 -0.58 -4.05
N ILE A 239 -1.80 -1.45 -3.22
CA ILE A 239 -1.03 -2.61 -3.70
C ILE A 239 -1.88 -3.82 -4.09
N ARG A 240 -3.21 -3.81 -3.92
CA ARG A 240 -4.07 -4.99 -4.14
C ARG A 240 -5.15 -4.87 -5.22
N THR A 241 -5.28 -3.72 -5.87
CA THR A 241 -6.39 -3.46 -6.81
C THR A 241 -6.05 -3.63 -8.29
N ASP A 242 -4.86 -4.16 -8.58
CA ASP A 242 -4.39 -4.40 -9.94
C ASP A 242 -5.25 -5.40 -10.73
N ALA A 243 -5.72 -6.47 -10.07
CA ALA A 243 -6.61 -7.47 -10.65
C ALA A 243 -7.92 -6.88 -11.18
N TYR A 244 -8.47 -5.84 -10.53
CA TYR A 244 -9.64 -5.14 -11.03
C TYR A 244 -9.36 -4.45 -12.36
N GLY A 245 -8.17 -3.85 -12.52
CA GLY A 245 -7.76 -3.24 -13.77
C GLY A 245 -7.50 -4.27 -14.88
N TRP A 246 -6.81 -5.37 -14.59
CA TRP A 246 -6.59 -6.44 -15.58
C TRP A 246 -7.89 -7.05 -16.09
N ALA A 247 -8.93 -7.10 -15.26
CA ALA A 247 -10.26 -7.55 -15.63
C ALA A 247 -11.08 -6.52 -16.43
N THR A 248 -10.61 -5.26 -16.54
CA THR A 248 -11.26 -4.19 -17.31
C THR A 248 -10.30 -3.52 -18.31
N PRO A 249 -9.73 -4.25 -19.30
CA PRO A 249 -8.75 -3.70 -20.23
C PRO A 249 -9.24 -2.44 -20.95
N GLY A 250 -8.44 -1.36 -20.89
CA GLY A 250 -8.73 -0.08 -21.54
C GLY A 250 -9.94 0.68 -20.97
N ARG A 251 -10.40 0.34 -19.74
CA ARG A 251 -11.53 0.99 -19.07
C ARG A 251 -11.10 1.51 -17.68
N PRO A 252 -10.23 2.53 -17.62
CA PRO A 252 -9.65 3.00 -16.37
C PRO A 252 -10.67 3.48 -15.34
N ARG A 253 -11.77 4.14 -15.76
CA ARG A 253 -12.82 4.58 -14.82
C ARG A 253 -13.61 3.40 -14.26
N ALA A 254 -13.89 2.39 -15.08
CA ALA A 254 -14.52 1.15 -14.60
C ALA A 254 -13.63 0.41 -13.59
N ALA A 255 -12.33 0.34 -13.85
CA ALA A 255 -11.35 -0.24 -12.92
C ALA A 255 -11.32 0.52 -11.58
N ALA A 256 -11.24 1.85 -11.64
CA ALA A 256 -11.26 2.71 -10.46
C ALA A 256 -12.55 2.53 -9.64
N ALA A 257 -13.70 2.37 -10.29
CA ALA A 257 -14.96 2.11 -9.59
C ALA A 257 -14.98 0.77 -8.83
N LEU A 258 -14.41 -0.30 -9.41
CA LEU A 258 -14.26 -1.59 -8.71
C LEU A 258 -13.28 -1.47 -7.54
N ALA A 259 -12.14 -0.84 -7.77
CA ALA A 259 -11.13 -0.59 -6.75
C ALA A 259 -11.65 0.26 -5.59
N TYR A 260 -12.47 1.28 -5.86
CA TYR A 260 -13.13 2.07 -4.83
C TYR A 260 -14.00 1.19 -3.92
N ARG A 261 -14.84 0.33 -4.51
CA ARG A 261 -15.74 -0.55 -3.75
C ARG A 261 -14.97 -1.52 -2.84
N ASP A 262 -13.80 -1.99 -3.27
CA ASP A 262 -12.89 -2.77 -2.43
C ASP A 262 -12.24 -1.92 -1.34
N ALA A 263 -11.62 -0.81 -1.73
CA ALA A 263 -10.77 -0.01 -0.86
C ALA A 263 -11.54 0.55 0.34
N VAL A 264 -12.77 1.01 0.15
CA VAL A 264 -13.60 1.58 1.24
C VAL A 264 -14.01 0.56 2.31
N VAL A 265 -13.72 -0.73 2.12
CA VAL A 265 -13.86 -1.73 3.19
C VAL A 265 -12.84 -1.48 4.30
N SER A 266 -11.63 -1.01 3.99
CA SER A 266 -10.55 -0.85 4.98
C SER A 266 -9.81 0.49 4.97
N HIS A 267 -9.95 1.29 3.92
CA HIS A 267 -9.19 2.52 3.72
C HIS A 267 -10.10 3.74 3.52
N ALA A 268 -9.50 4.93 3.67
CA ALA A 268 -10.10 6.23 3.42
C ALA A 268 -9.08 7.15 2.73
N GLY A 269 -9.49 8.35 2.31
CA GLY A 269 -8.59 9.42 1.84
C GLY A 269 -7.60 8.96 0.76
N ASP A 270 -6.31 9.20 1.00
CA ASP A 270 -5.23 8.82 0.08
C ASP A 270 -5.12 7.30 -0.14
N GLY A 271 -5.53 6.47 0.83
CA GLY A 271 -5.52 5.00 0.70
C GLY A 271 -6.51 4.51 -0.37
N VAL A 272 -7.71 5.09 -0.41
CA VAL A 272 -8.72 4.81 -1.46
C VAL A 272 -8.29 5.42 -2.80
N THR A 273 -7.75 6.63 -2.76
CA THR A 273 -7.30 7.34 -3.97
C THR A 273 -6.18 6.59 -4.67
N GLY A 274 -5.20 6.06 -3.92
CA GLY A 274 -4.13 5.22 -4.47
C GLY A 274 -4.63 3.91 -5.07
N ALA A 275 -5.65 3.30 -4.47
CA ALA A 275 -6.29 2.08 -5.00
C ALA A 275 -6.97 2.32 -6.35
N MET A 276 -7.68 3.43 -6.49
CA MET A 276 -8.30 3.85 -7.75
C MET A 276 -7.24 4.14 -8.83
N TRP A 277 -6.18 4.86 -8.45
CA TRP A 277 -5.07 5.22 -9.33
C TRP A 277 -4.38 3.99 -9.94
N VAL A 278 -4.01 3.01 -9.10
CA VAL A 278 -3.36 1.78 -9.57
C VAL A 278 -4.29 0.97 -10.48
N ALA A 279 -5.56 0.81 -10.11
CA ALA A 279 -6.49 0.05 -10.95
C ALA A 279 -6.70 0.68 -12.33
N ALA A 280 -6.77 2.02 -12.40
CA ALA A 280 -6.87 2.74 -13.67
C ALA A 280 -5.60 2.57 -14.53
N MET A 281 -4.42 2.65 -13.91
CA MET A 281 -3.15 2.38 -14.59
C MET A 281 -3.09 0.94 -15.11
N THR A 282 -3.43 -0.06 -14.30
CA THR A 282 -3.32 -1.48 -14.69
C THR A 282 -4.33 -1.89 -15.75
N ALA A 283 -5.52 -1.28 -15.76
CA ALA A 283 -6.48 -1.41 -16.85
C ALA A 283 -5.91 -0.93 -18.19
N THR A 284 -5.13 0.14 -18.17
CA THR A 284 -4.56 0.74 -19.37
C THR A 284 -3.27 0.04 -19.78
N ALA A 285 -2.43 -0.37 -18.84
CA ALA A 285 -1.13 -1.02 -19.09
C ALA A 285 -1.22 -2.29 -19.96
N VAL A 286 -2.33 -3.02 -19.87
CA VAL A 286 -2.54 -4.26 -20.63
C VAL A 286 -2.96 -4.04 -22.08
N VAL A 287 -3.22 -2.79 -22.49
CA VAL A 287 -3.57 -2.39 -23.86
C VAL A 287 -2.74 -1.21 -24.40
N ALA A 288 -2.03 -0.49 -23.53
CA ALA A 288 -1.27 0.71 -23.87
C ALA A 288 0.02 0.41 -24.64
N SER A 289 0.45 1.40 -25.41
CA SER A 289 1.70 1.42 -26.16
C SER A 289 2.82 2.12 -25.42
N THR A 290 2.51 3.06 -24.53
CA THR A 290 3.51 3.84 -23.78
C THR A 290 3.17 3.90 -22.28
N VAL A 291 4.18 4.20 -21.45
CA VAL A 291 3.98 4.45 -20.03
C VAL A 291 3.22 5.76 -19.78
N ASP A 292 3.37 6.75 -20.66
CA ASP A 292 2.61 8.00 -20.55
C ASP A 292 1.10 7.77 -20.66
N GLU A 293 0.65 6.90 -21.57
CA GLU A 293 -0.77 6.51 -21.65
C GLU A 293 -1.27 5.88 -20.34
N VAL A 294 -0.42 5.09 -19.68
CA VAL A 294 -0.73 4.45 -18.39
C VAL A 294 -0.84 5.50 -17.28
N LEU A 295 0.13 6.41 -17.19
CA LEU A 295 0.14 7.49 -16.19
C LEU A 295 -1.02 8.45 -16.39
N ASP A 296 -1.32 8.83 -17.64
CA ASP A 296 -2.46 9.69 -18.00
C ASP A 296 -3.79 9.06 -17.57
N ALA A 297 -3.96 7.75 -17.77
CA ALA A 297 -5.17 7.04 -17.34
C ALA A 297 -5.30 6.99 -15.82
N GLY A 298 -4.20 6.81 -15.09
CA GLY A 298 -4.17 6.90 -13.64
C GLY A 298 -4.58 8.30 -13.17
N GLU A 299 -4.00 9.35 -13.74
CA GLU A 299 -4.31 10.73 -13.36
C GLU A 299 -5.75 11.15 -13.69
N ALA A 300 -6.36 10.58 -14.73
CA ALA A 300 -7.71 10.89 -15.17
C ALA A 300 -8.81 10.46 -14.19
N VAL A 301 -8.51 9.60 -13.21
CA VAL A 301 -9.46 9.16 -12.17
C VAL A 301 -9.23 9.84 -10.82
N LEU A 302 -8.19 10.65 -10.70
CA LEU A 302 -7.83 11.30 -9.44
C LEU A 302 -8.69 12.54 -9.19
N PRO A 303 -9.29 12.70 -7.99
CA PRO A 303 -9.78 13.99 -7.56
C PRO A 303 -8.61 14.96 -7.35
N ASP A 304 -8.86 16.26 -7.47
CA ASP A 304 -7.87 17.26 -7.07
C ASP A 304 -7.59 17.17 -5.56
N GLY A 305 -6.31 17.24 -5.20
CA GLY A 305 -5.88 17.13 -3.80
C GLY A 305 -4.41 16.79 -3.64
N PRO A 306 -3.95 16.58 -2.39
CA PRO A 306 -2.54 16.30 -2.07
C PRO A 306 -1.98 15.07 -2.79
N PHE A 307 -2.78 14.00 -2.93
CA PHE A 307 -2.38 12.79 -3.65
C PHE A 307 -2.11 13.07 -5.13
N ALA A 308 -3.06 13.72 -5.83
CA ALA A 308 -2.91 14.05 -7.24
C ALA A 308 -1.76 15.01 -7.50
N ALA A 309 -1.54 15.98 -6.60
CA ALA A 309 -0.39 16.87 -6.65
C ALA A 309 0.93 16.09 -6.52
N ALA A 310 1.04 15.18 -5.55
CA ALA A 310 2.24 14.36 -5.34
C ALA A 310 2.57 13.49 -6.56
N VAL A 311 1.56 12.85 -7.17
CA VAL A 311 1.73 12.05 -8.41
C VAL A 311 2.21 12.92 -9.57
N ARG A 312 1.53 14.04 -9.85
CA ARG A 312 1.86 14.96 -10.96
C ARG A 312 3.24 15.58 -10.81
N GLU A 313 3.57 16.03 -9.62
CA GLU A 313 4.87 16.62 -9.32
C GLU A 313 6.00 15.61 -9.47
N ALA A 314 5.82 14.39 -8.94
CA ALA A 314 6.84 13.34 -9.03
C ALA A 314 7.03 12.83 -10.46
N ARG A 315 5.96 12.68 -11.24
CA ARG A 315 6.02 12.37 -12.68
C ARG A 315 6.81 13.40 -13.46
N ALA A 316 6.69 14.69 -13.09
CA ALA A 316 7.35 15.79 -13.79
C ALA A 316 8.83 15.99 -13.40
N LEU A 317 9.36 15.24 -12.42
CA LEU A 317 10.76 15.34 -12.02
C LEU A 317 11.67 14.84 -13.15
N ALA A 318 12.70 15.63 -13.45
CA ALA A 318 13.72 15.31 -14.44
C ALA A 318 15.11 15.35 -13.80
N GLY A 319 16.05 14.60 -14.39
CA GLY A 319 17.41 14.47 -13.87
C GLY A 319 17.86 13.02 -13.88
N ASP A 320 19.00 12.75 -13.26
CA ASP A 320 19.35 11.37 -12.93
C ASP A 320 18.39 10.81 -11.87
N TRP A 321 18.27 9.48 -11.85
CA TRP A 321 17.33 8.79 -10.98
C TRP A 321 17.54 9.08 -9.50
N GLU A 322 18.80 9.21 -9.06
CA GLU A 322 19.12 9.46 -7.66
C GLU A 322 18.61 10.82 -7.20
N ALA A 323 18.78 11.85 -8.03
CA ALA A 323 18.25 13.18 -7.77
C ALA A 323 16.71 13.23 -7.76
N VAL A 324 16.05 12.41 -8.59
CA VAL A 324 14.58 12.27 -8.59
C VAL A 324 14.10 11.67 -7.27
N VAL A 325 14.71 10.58 -6.82
CA VAL A 325 14.33 9.94 -5.54
C VAL A 325 14.62 10.88 -4.36
N ASP A 326 15.76 11.58 -4.35
CA ASP A 326 16.09 12.59 -3.33
C ASP A 326 15.03 13.69 -3.25
N ALA A 327 14.49 14.14 -4.40
CA ALA A 327 13.44 15.15 -4.43
C ALA A 327 12.11 14.64 -3.86
N VAL A 328 11.73 13.38 -4.15
CA VAL A 328 10.55 12.74 -3.58
C VAL A 328 10.72 12.56 -2.06
N GLU A 329 11.87 12.06 -1.60
CA GLU A 329 12.17 11.86 -0.17
C GLU A 329 12.18 13.20 0.58
N LYS A 330 12.77 14.25 0.01
CA LYS A 330 12.75 15.59 0.60
C LYS A 330 11.34 16.13 0.82
N ARG A 331 10.41 15.83 -0.09
CA ARG A 331 9.05 16.36 -0.05
C ARG A 331 8.12 15.53 0.82
N HIS A 332 8.24 14.20 0.76
CA HIS A 332 7.28 13.28 1.36
C HIS A 332 7.87 12.34 2.42
N GLY A 333 9.16 12.43 2.72
CA GLY A 333 9.85 11.57 3.70
C GLY A 333 9.47 11.81 5.17
N HIS A 334 8.67 12.83 5.45
CA HIS A 334 8.06 13.03 6.78
C HIS A 334 6.86 12.10 7.02
N LEU A 335 6.21 11.60 5.95
CA LEU A 335 5.12 10.65 6.05
C LEU A 335 5.64 9.28 6.46
N HIS A 336 4.78 8.46 7.05
CA HIS A 336 5.10 7.07 7.33
C HIS A 336 5.55 6.35 6.03
N TRP A 337 6.53 5.44 6.12
CA TRP A 337 7.13 4.80 4.95
C TRP A 337 6.15 3.95 4.12
N VAL A 338 5.03 3.49 4.70
CA VAL A 338 3.92 2.84 3.99
C VAL A 338 2.70 3.74 3.74
N HIS A 339 2.83 5.07 3.87
CA HIS A 339 1.75 5.98 3.49
C HIS A 339 1.46 5.85 1.98
N ALA A 340 0.21 6.02 1.53
CA ALA A 340 -0.11 5.86 0.10
C ALA A 340 0.59 6.94 -0.75
N ARG A 341 0.53 8.20 -0.32
CA ARG A 341 1.08 9.38 -1.03
C ARG A 341 2.56 9.30 -1.41
N ASN A 342 3.47 9.03 -0.46
CA ASN A 342 4.92 8.97 -0.76
C ASN A 342 5.23 7.79 -1.68
N ASN A 343 4.57 6.66 -1.49
CA ASN A 343 4.72 5.50 -2.37
C ASN A 343 4.17 5.75 -3.77
N ALA A 344 3.02 6.42 -3.91
CA ALA A 344 2.46 6.78 -5.20
C ALA A 344 3.36 7.78 -5.97
N ALA A 345 3.91 8.78 -5.29
CA ALA A 345 4.89 9.69 -5.87
C ALA A 345 6.12 8.90 -6.39
N LEU A 346 6.62 7.96 -5.61
CA LEU A 346 7.76 7.13 -5.98
C LEU A 346 7.48 6.25 -7.20
N VAL A 347 6.31 5.61 -7.25
CA VAL A 347 5.87 4.78 -8.39
C VAL A 347 5.68 5.64 -9.64
N ALA A 348 5.06 6.82 -9.53
CA ALA A 348 4.87 7.73 -10.67
C ALA A 348 6.21 8.18 -11.26
N ALA A 349 7.16 8.56 -10.41
CA ALA A 349 8.52 8.91 -10.81
C ALA A 349 9.26 7.73 -11.46
N ALA A 350 9.18 6.53 -10.86
CA ALA A 350 9.82 5.33 -11.39
C ALA A 350 9.30 4.96 -12.78
N LEU A 351 7.97 4.97 -12.96
CA LEU A 351 7.34 4.69 -14.25
C LEU A 351 7.77 5.71 -15.30
N ALA A 352 7.65 7.01 -15.01
CA ALA A 352 8.05 8.07 -15.93
C ALA A 352 9.54 7.97 -16.32
N HIS A 353 10.43 7.73 -15.36
CA HIS A 353 11.86 7.62 -15.60
C HIS A 353 12.27 6.34 -16.33
N SER A 354 11.55 5.23 -16.11
CA SER A 354 11.83 3.95 -16.76
C SER A 354 11.53 3.95 -18.26
N GLY A 355 10.58 4.78 -18.71
CA GLY A 355 10.13 4.80 -20.11
C GLY A 355 9.55 3.46 -20.59
N GLY A 356 9.10 2.58 -19.67
CA GLY A 356 8.56 1.26 -19.98
C GLY A 356 9.58 0.12 -19.94
N ASP A 357 10.84 0.41 -19.59
CA ASP A 357 11.85 -0.59 -19.31
C ASP A 357 11.61 -1.21 -17.92
N PHE A 358 11.28 -2.51 -17.90
CA PHE A 358 10.91 -3.23 -16.68
C PHE A 358 12.03 -3.24 -15.64
N ASP A 359 13.28 -3.44 -16.05
CA ASP A 359 14.42 -3.52 -15.13
C ASP A 359 14.74 -2.14 -14.54
N ARG A 360 14.64 -1.08 -15.37
CA ARG A 360 14.82 0.30 -14.87
C ARG A 360 13.74 0.69 -13.88
N GLY A 361 12.49 0.26 -14.09
CA GLY A 361 11.37 0.58 -13.21
C GLY A 361 11.35 -0.23 -11.91
N SER A 362 11.88 -1.46 -11.93
CA SER A 362 11.81 -2.38 -10.78
C SER A 362 13.09 -2.45 -9.94
N ALA A 363 14.28 -2.25 -10.52
CA ALA A 363 15.55 -2.62 -9.88
C ALA A 363 16.58 -1.48 -9.70
N ARG A 364 16.27 -0.22 -10.02
CA ARG A 364 17.22 0.90 -9.81
C ARG A 364 17.26 1.45 -8.37
N TRP A 365 17.02 0.62 -7.37
CA TRP A 365 16.85 1.02 -5.96
C TRP A 365 18.08 0.79 -5.09
#